data_AF-D4GHS5-F1
#
_entry.id   AF-D4GHS5-F1
#
_cell.length_a   1.000
_cell.length_b   1.000
_cell.length_c   1.000
_cell.angle_alpha   90.00
_cell.angle_beta   90.00
_cell.angle_gamma   90.00
#
_symmetry.space_group_name_H-M   'P 1'
#
loop_
_entity.id
_entity.type
_entity.pdbx_description
1 polymer ?
#
loop_
_entity_poly.entity_id
_entity_poly.type
_entity_poly.pdbx_seq_one_letter_code
_entity_poly.pdbx_strand_id
1 'polypeptide(L)' 'MTEKIDWLPERQRYTATLSAWVESLVRLLPVKHVASLTGLHGHTVKHIDYRRLQREVSRID' A
#
# COMPACT_ATOMS: atom_id res chain seq x y z
N MET A 1 -17.30 -9.22 8.35
CA MET A 1 -16.77 -8.67 9.62
C MET A 1 -16.05 -7.37 9.25
N THR A 2 -16.35 -6.31 9.99
CA THR A 2 -16.34 -4.88 9.60
C THR A 2 -15.13 -4.39 8.77
N GLU A 3 -15.37 -4.10 7.50
CA GLU A 3 -14.49 -3.27 6.67
C GLU A 3 -14.99 -1.82 6.75
N LYS A 4 -14.22 -0.96 7.40
CA LYS A 4 -14.32 0.51 7.26
C LYS A 4 -12.96 1.03 6.83
N ILE A 5 -12.91 1.60 5.64
CA ILE A 5 -11.74 2.29 5.07
C ILE A 5 -12.21 3.66 4.59
N ASP A 6 -12.35 4.58 5.53
CA ASP A 6 -12.38 6.01 5.26
C ASP A 6 -10.96 6.52 5.53
N TRP A 7 -10.05 6.42 4.54
CA TRP A 7 -8.69 7.04 4.53
C TRP A 7 -7.72 6.82 5.75
N LEU A 8 -8.14 6.04 6.75
CA LEU A 8 -7.62 5.69 8.10
C LEU A 8 -6.33 6.33 8.66
N PRO A 9 -6.46 6.98 9.85
CA PRO A 9 -5.87 6.50 11.12
C PRO A 9 -7.00 6.25 12.16
N GLU A 10 -6.90 5.40 13.19
CA GLU A 10 -6.13 5.62 14.44
C GLU A 10 -5.63 4.33 15.14
N ARG A 11 -5.83 3.13 14.60
CA ARG A 11 -5.35 1.90 15.30
C ARG A 11 -4.62 0.86 14.46
N GLN A 12 -4.20 1.22 13.25
CA GLN A 12 -3.18 0.47 12.52
C GLN A 12 -2.07 1.42 12.12
N ARG A 13 -1.07 1.56 12.99
CA ARG A 13 0.22 2.15 12.61
C ARG A 13 0.83 1.24 11.55
N TYR A 14 0.52 1.48 10.28
CA TYR A 14 1.47 1.17 9.22
C TYR A 14 2.73 1.93 9.60
N THR A 15 3.76 1.22 10.03
CA THR A 15 5.07 1.86 10.18
C THR A 15 5.48 2.36 8.80
N ALA A 16 6.06 3.56 8.71
CA ALA A 16 6.57 4.08 7.44
C ALA A 16 7.46 3.05 6.72
N THR A 17 8.15 2.22 7.52
CA THR A 17 8.85 1.01 7.11
C THR A 17 7.95 0.05 6.32
N LEU A 18 6.85 -0.47 6.87
CA LEU A 18 5.97 -1.42 6.17
C LEU A 18 5.47 -0.86 4.82
N SER A 19 5.10 0.42 4.79
CA SER A 19 4.69 1.06 3.54
C SER A 19 5.83 1.07 2.51
N ALA A 20 7.04 1.44 2.91
CA ALA A 20 8.21 1.41 2.02
C ALA A 20 8.56 -0.01 1.51
N TRP A 21 8.40 -1.02 2.37
CA TRP A 21 8.55 -2.43 1.97
C TRP A 21 7.50 -2.82 0.93
N VAL A 22 6.23 -2.49 1.15
CA VAL A 22 5.14 -2.75 0.19
C VAL A 22 5.41 -2.03 -1.14
N GLU A 23 5.81 -0.76 -1.12
CA GLU A 23 6.16 0.03 -2.31
C GLU A 23 7.30 -0.59 -3.12
N SER A 24 8.24 -1.27 -2.47
CA SER A 24 9.32 -1.99 -3.13
C SER A 24 8.83 -3.31 -3.73
N LEU A 25 8.00 -4.06 -3.00
CA LEU A 25 7.47 -5.36 -3.44
C LEU A 25 6.53 -5.23 -4.64
N VAL A 26 5.66 -4.22 -4.68
CA VAL A 26 4.71 -4.01 -5.80
C VAL A 26 5.38 -3.66 -7.13
N ARG A 27 6.65 -3.23 -7.12
CA ARG A 27 7.43 -3.05 -8.35
C ARG A 27 7.86 -4.39 -8.97
N LEU A 28 7.95 -5.43 -8.15
CA LEU A 28 8.51 -6.72 -8.52
C LEU A 28 7.42 -7.80 -8.67
N LEU A 29 6.33 -7.66 -7.92
CA LEU A 29 5.29 -8.66 -7.78
C LEU A 29 3.90 -8.08 -8.00
N PRO A 30 2.97 -8.86 -8.58
CA PRO A 30 1.56 -8.48 -8.64
C PRO A 30 0.99 -8.20 -7.24
N VAL A 31 0.09 -7.20 -7.16
CA VAL A 31 -0.61 -6.79 -5.93
C VAL A 31 -1.17 -7.96 -5.12
N LYS A 32 -1.74 -8.97 -5.78
CA LYS A 32 -2.31 -10.16 -5.11
C LYS A 32 -1.25 -10.96 -4.33
N HIS A 33 -0.05 -11.12 -4.89
CA HIS A 33 1.05 -11.81 -4.22
C HIS A 33 1.57 -10.99 -3.05
N VAL A 34 1.72 -9.67 -3.23
CA VAL A 34 2.15 -8.79 -2.14
C VAL A 34 1.15 -8.82 -0.99
N ALA A 35 -0.15 -8.74 -1.26
CA ALA A 35 -1.21 -8.87 -0.26
C ALA A 35 -1.11 -10.19 0.53
N SER A 36 -0.87 -11.30 -0.18
CA SER A 36 -0.67 -12.61 0.44
C SER A 36 0.59 -12.68 1.31
N LEU A 37 1.69 -12.04 0.89
CA LEU A 37 2.97 -12.06 1.61
C LEU A 37 2.95 -11.18 2.85
N THR A 38 2.27 -10.03 2.80
CA THR A 38 2.24 -9.07 3.89
C THR A 38 1.04 -9.25 4.82
N GLY A 39 0.13 -10.18 4.50
CA GLY A 39 -1.16 -10.34 5.20
C GLY A 39 -2.08 -9.12 5.07
N LEU A 40 -1.79 -8.22 4.12
CA LEU A 40 -2.56 -7.00 3.92
C LEU A 40 -3.73 -7.26 2.99
N HIS A 41 -4.79 -6.48 3.16
CA HIS A 41 -5.88 -6.50 2.20
C HIS A 41 -5.39 -6.00 0.84
N GLY A 42 -5.87 -6.61 -0.25
CA GLY A 42 -5.46 -6.22 -1.61
C GLY A 42 -5.74 -4.74 -1.90
N HIS A 43 -6.82 -4.19 -1.35
CA HIS A 43 -7.13 -2.76 -1.43
C HIS A 43 -6.08 -1.87 -0.75
N THR A 44 -5.54 -2.28 0.40
CA THR A 44 -4.46 -1.55 1.08
C THR A 44 -3.21 -1.49 0.21
N VAL A 45 -2.81 -2.62 -0.36
CA VAL A 45 -1.63 -2.71 -1.23
C VAL A 45 -1.81 -1.81 -2.47
N LYS A 46 -3.00 -1.84 -3.10
CA LYS A 46 -3.33 -0.94 -4.21
C LYS A 46 -3.25 0.53 -3.80
N HIS A 47 -3.73 0.90 -2.61
CA HIS A 47 -3.69 2.29 -2.15
C HIS A 47 -2.24 2.76 -1.95
N ILE A 48 -1.40 1.92 -1.35
CA ILE A 48 0.03 2.22 -1.17
C ILE A 48 0.71 2.40 -2.54
N ASP A 49 0.48 1.48 -3.47
CA ASP A 49 1.04 1.57 -4.82
C ASP A 49 0.53 2.80 -5.58
N TYR A 50 -0.76 3.14 -5.45
CA TYR A 50 -1.34 4.33 -6.05
C TYR A 50 -0.69 5.62 -5.54
N ARG A 51 -0.47 5.76 -4.23
CA ARG A 51 0.23 6.92 -3.66
C ARG A 51 1.69 6.99 -4.12
N ARG A 52 2.36 5.85 -4.26
CA ARG A 52 3.71 5.76 -4.84
C ARG A 52 3.72 6.29 -6.27
N LEU A 53 2.80 5.81 -7.12
CA LEU A 53 2.67 6.23 -8.51
C LEU A 53 2.34 7.73 -8.63
N GLN A 54 1.45 8.26 -7.80
CA GLN A 54 1.16 9.70 -7.76
C GLN A 54 2.40 10.54 -7.47
N ARG A 55 3.26 10.11 -6.53
CA ARG A 55 4.53 10.80 -6.24
C ARG A 55 5.53 10.70 -7.39
N GLU A 56 5.56 9.58 -8.10
CA GLU A 56 6.43 9.41 -9.27
C GLU A 56 5.98 10.29 -10.44
N VAL A 57 4.67 10.34 -10.73
CA VAL A 57 4.11 11.17 -11.79
C VAL A 57 4.30 12.65 -11.48
N SER A 58 4.05 13.07 -10.23
CA SER A 58 4.25 14.46 -9.79
C SER A 58 5.71 14.91 -9.82
N ARG A 59 6.68 13.99 -9.91
CA ARG A 59 8.11 14.33 -10.00
C ARG A 59 8.57 14.57 -11.45
N ILE A 60 7.78 14.17 -12.43
CA ILE A 60 8.13 14.23 -13.87
C ILE A 60 7.56 15.49 -14.55
N ASP A 61 6.76 16.29 -13.84
CA ASP A 61 6.32 17.65 -14.24
C ASP A 61 7.32 18.71 -13.74
#